data_AF-A0A960T1V9-F1
#
_entry.id   AF-A0A960T1V9-F1
#
_cell.length_a   1.000
_cell.length_b   1.000
_cell.length_c   1.000
_cell.angle_alpha   90.00
_cell.angle_beta   90.00
_cell.angle_gamma   90.00
#
_symmetry.space_group_name_H-M   'P 1'
#
loop_
_entity.id
_entity.type
_entity.pdbx_description
1 polymer ?
#
loop_
_entity_poly.entity_id
_entity_poly.type
_entity_poly.pdbx_seq_one_letter_code
_entity_poly.pdbx_strand_id
1 'polypeptide(L)'
;VVAILPAIRAAIELPPVSDALINFARWPVIAVVALFVLGALYKIAPNRRSPSWRWVTPGSVVATLLWLLGSLGFGWYIESFGNMSKTYGGVAAIVVLMLWFFITAFAILLGAEINAESEHQTARDSTIGPEKPIGQRGAWHADHVAGLSGGDGRDLES
;
A
#
# COMPACT_ATOMS: atom_id res chain seq x y z
N VAL A 1 21.95 -0.86 2.12
CA VAL A 1 21.85 -1.53 3.44
C VAL A 1 22.81 -2.72 3.59
N VAL A 2 23.11 -3.48 2.52
CA VAL A 2 23.97 -4.69 2.58
C VAL A 2 25.48 -4.41 2.77
N ALA A 3 25.99 -3.20 2.48
CA ALA A 3 27.43 -2.91 2.56
C ALA A 3 27.94 -2.37 3.92
N ILE A 4 27.08 -1.70 4.71
CA ILE A 4 27.49 -1.04 5.97
C ILE A 4 27.45 -2.03 7.15
N LEU A 5 26.53 -2.99 7.09
CA LEU A 5 26.29 -3.97 8.12
C LEU A 5 27.50 -4.90 8.39
N PRO A 6 28.27 -5.40 7.40
CA PRO A 6 29.46 -6.21 7.68
C PRO A 6 30.60 -5.42 8.35
N ALA A 7 30.77 -4.14 8.03
CA ALA A 7 31.82 -3.31 8.61
C ALA A 7 31.58 -3.03 10.11
N ILE A 8 30.32 -2.79 10.51
CA ILE A 8 29.95 -2.63 11.92
C ILE A 8 30.03 -3.97 12.68
N ARG A 9 29.71 -5.09 12.03
CA ARG A 9 29.82 -6.46 12.59
C ARG A 9 31.26 -6.91 12.85
N ALA A 10 32.23 -6.47 12.04
CA ALA A 10 33.64 -6.81 12.25
C ALA A 10 34.27 -6.01 13.41
N ALA A 11 33.73 -4.81 13.69
CA ALA A 11 34.22 -3.94 14.77
C ALA A 11 33.65 -4.32 16.15
N ILE A 12 32.56 -5.08 16.19
CA ILE A 12 31.86 -5.50 17.40
C ILE A 12 31.69 -7.00 17.29
N GLU A 13 32.53 -7.80 17.96
CA GLU A 13 32.45 -9.27 17.96
C GLU A 13 31.11 -9.74 18.59
N LEU A 14 30.04 -9.72 17.81
CA LEU A 14 28.71 -9.98 18.34
C LEU A 14 28.44 -11.50 18.45
N PRO A 15 27.90 -11.99 19.58
CA PRO A 15 27.56 -13.40 19.77
C PRO A 15 26.53 -13.91 18.75
N PRO A 16 26.50 -15.21 18.38
CA PRO A 16 25.58 -15.76 17.37
C PRO A 16 24.09 -15.47 17.59
N VAL A 17 23.68 -15.24 18.85
CA VAL A 17 22.32 -14.84 19.23
C VAL A 17 21.93 -13.47 18.63
N SER A 18 22.86 -12.54 18.49
CA SER A 18 22.58 -11.23 17.87
C SER A 18 22.29 -11.36 16.38
N ASP A 19 22.91 -12.31 15.67
CA ASP A 19 22.70 -12.49 14.23
C ASP A 19 21.29 -13.00 13.94
N ALA A 20 20.81 -13.96 14.72
CA ALA A 20 19.44 -14.44 14.64
C ALA A 20 18.44 -13.31 14.93
N LEU A 21 18.69 -12.52 15.98
CA LEU A 21 17.83 -11.40 16.37
C LEU A 21 17.79 -10.30 15.30
N ILE A 22 18.94 -9.93 14.72
CA ILE A 22 19.03 -8.91 13.66
C ILE A 22 18.31 -9.38 12.40
N ASN A 23 18.50 -10.64 11.99
CA ASN A 23 17.82 -11.19 10.81
C ASN A 23 16.32 -11.26 10.99
N PHE A 24 15.86 -11.62 12.20
CA PHE A 24 14.44 -11.65 12.52
C PHE A 24 13.85 -10.23 12.55
N ALA A 25 14.51 -9.29 13.23
CA ALA A 25 14.06 -7.89 13.34
C ALA A 25 14.05 -7.14 12.00
N ARG A 26 14.84 -7.58 11.02
CA ARG A 26 14.88 -7.00 9.66
C ARG A 26 13.52 -6.99 8.97
N TRP A 27 12.79 -8.11 9.05
CA TRP A 27 11.50 -8.26 8.36
C TRP A 27 10.40 -7.34 8.93
N PRO A 28 10.19 -7.27 10.26
CA PRO A 28 9.30 -6.29 10.88
C PRO A 28 9.68 -4.85 10.55
N VAL A 29 10.97 -4.49 10.58
CA VAL A 29 11.40 -3.13 10.27
C VAL A 29 11.05 -2.75 8.84
N ILE A 30 11.30 -3.63 7.87
CA ILE A 30 10.91 -3.42 6.46
C ILE A 30 9.40 -3.29 6.34
N ALA A 31 8.63 -4.15 7.00
CA ALA A 31 7.17 -4.11 6.97
C ALA A 31 6.62 -2.78 7.52
N VAL A 32 7.14 -2.33 8.67
CA VAL A 32 6.74 -1.06 9.29
C VAL A 32 7.07 0.11 8.39
N VAL A 33 8.29 0.16 7.84
CA VAL A 33 8.69 1.24 6.91
C VAL A 33 7.81 1.25 5.66
N ALA A 34 7.57 0.09 5.05
CA ALA A 34 6.72 -0.03 3.86
C ALA A 34 5.29 0.44 4.16
N LEU A 35 4.74 0.06 5.31
CA LEU A 35 3.41 0.47 5.76
C LEU A 35 3.29 1.98 5.89
N PHE A 36 4.28 2.64 6.52
CA PHE A 36 4.30 4.10 6.63
C PHE A 36 4.48 4.80 5.28
N VAL A 37 5.34 4.28 4.41
CA VAL A 37 5.55 4.85 3.06
C VAL A 37 4.27 4.73 2.22
N LEU A 38 3.60 3.58 2.23
CA LEU A 38 2.34 3.36 1.51
C LEU A 38 1.21 4.19 2.10
N GLY A 39 1.11 4.28 3.43
CA GLY A 39 0.15 5.18 4.10
C GLY A 39 0.36 6.64 3.71
N ALA A 40 1.61 7.11 3.68
CA ALA A 40 1.94 8.45 3.22
C ALA A 40 1.63 8.66 1.73
N LEU A 41 1.97 7.68 0.88
CA LEU A 41 1.67 7.70 -0.55
C LEU A 41 0.17 7.84 -0.81
N TYR A 42 -0.65 7.01 -0.17
CA TYR A 42 -2.12 7.05 -0.34
C TYR A 42 -2.76 8.32 0.19
N LYS A 43 -2.06 9.06 1.06
CA LYS A 43 -2.53 10.34 1.58
C LYS A 43 -2.09 11.52 0.73
N ILE A 44 -0.89 11.49 0.17
CA ILE A 44 -0.32 12.61 -0.62
C ILE A 44 -0.74 12.53 -2.09
N ALA A 45 -0.88 11.31 -2.63
CA ALA A 45 -1.20 11.09 -4.03
C ALA A 45 -2.58 11.62 -4.50
N PRO A 46 -3.66 11.63 -3.67
CA PRO A 46 -4.96 12.11 -4.12
C PRO A 46 -4.98 13.64 -4.30
N ASN A 47 -5.23 14.12 -5.52
CA ASN A 47 -5.51 15.53 -5.80
C ASN A 47 -6.96 15.92 -5.44
N ARG A 48 -7.46 15.51 -4.26
CA ARG A 48 -8.82 15.79 -3.75
C ARG A 48 -8.79 16.16 -2.27
N ARG A 49 -9.89 16.71 -1.73
CA ARG A 49 -10.03 17.08 -0.31
C ARG A 49 -9.55 15.93 0.57
N SER A 50 -8.53 16.21 1.40
CA SER A 50 -7.79 15.18 2.12
C SER A 50 -8.70 14.38 3.07
N PRO A 51 -8.66 13.04 3.02
CA PRO A 51 -9.25 12.20 4.06
C PRO A 51 -8.56 12.48 5.41
N SER A 52 -9.29 12.27 6.51
CA SER A 52 -8.76 12.39 7.88
C SER A 52 -7.42 11.66 8.07
N TRP A 53 -6.53 12.25 8.89
CA TRP A 53 -5.15 11.81 9.06
C TRP A 53 -5.06 10.43 9.75
N ARG A 54 -5.17 9.35 8.99
CA ARG A 54 -4.84 7.97 9.43
C ARG A 54 -3.51 7.55 8.82
N TRP A 55 -2.48 7.42 9.65
CA TRP A 55 -1.16 6.92 9.24
C TRP A 55 -1.21 5.45 8.79
N VAL A 56 -2.21 4.70 9.28
CA VAL A 56 -2.41 3.29 8.95
C VAL A 56 -3.82 3.14 8.38
N THR A 57 -3.89 2.82 7.10
CA THR A 57 -5.15 2.52 6.41
C THR A 57 -5.27 1.02 6.11
N PRO A 58 -6.49 0.46 6.02
CA PRO A 58 -6.67 -0.94 5.63
C PRO A 58 -5.96 -1.28 4.32
N GLY A 59 -6.03 -0.37 3.33
CA GLY A 59 -5.31 -0.49 2.06
C GLY A 59 -3.78 -0.56 2.23
N SER A 60 -3.18 0.26 3.11
CA SER A 60 -1.73 0.24 3.37
C SER A 60 -1.25 -1.08 3.97
N VAL A 61 -2.06 -1.71 4.84
CA VAL A 61 -1.77 -3.03 5.41
C VAL A 61 -1.81 -4.09 4.31
N VAL A 62 -2.88 -4.12 3.51
CA VAL A 62 -3.02 -5.11 2.43
C VAL A 62 -1.91 -4.97 1.38
N ALA A 63 -1.61 -3.74 0.95
CA ALA A 63 -0.52 -3.48 0.02
C ALA A 63 0.83 -3.93 0.57
N THR A 64 1.12 -3.65 1.84
CA THR A 64 2.38 -4.08 2.49
C THR A 64 2.49 -5.61 2.52
N LEU A 65 1.42 -6.30 2.91
CA LEU A 65 1.39 -7.76 2.95
C LEU A 65 1.58 -8.38 1.56
N LEU A 66 0.84 -7.89 0.56
CA LEU A 66 0.98 -8.35 -0.82
C LEU A 66 2.36 -8.07 -1.38
N TRP A 67 2.92 -6.89 -1.10
CA TRP A 67 4.26 -6.53 -1.54
C TRP A 67 5.32 -7.44 -0.90
N LEU A 68 5.22 -7.75 0.40
CA LEU A 68 6.13 -8.68 1.08
C LEU A 68 6.01 -10.11 0.54
N LEU A 69 4.78 -10.61 0.36
CA LEU A 69 4.54 -11.95 -0.18
C LEU A 69 5.03 -12.05 -1.63
N GLY A 70 4.73 -11.04 -2.44
CA GLY A 70 5.24 -10.93 -3.81
C GLY A 70 6.77 -10.87 -3.83
N SER A 71 7.37 -10.17 -2.87
CA SER A 71 8.83 -10.06 -2.73
C SER A 71 9.49 -11.41 -2.44
N LEU A 72 8.93 -12.15 -1.49
CA LEU A 72 9.39 -13.49 -1.12
C LEU A 72 9.20 -14.49 -2.27
N GLY A 73 8.01 -14.51 -2.87
CA GLY A 73 7.70 -15.41 -3.99
C GLY A 73 8.56 -15.14 -5.22
N PHE A 74 8.85 -13.87 -5.51
CA PHE A 74 9.74 -13.49 -6.59
C PHE A 74 11.21 -13.87 -6.33
N GLY A 75 11.68 -13.75 -5.08
CA GLY A 75 13.01 -14.26 -4.70
C GLY A 75 13.15 -15.74 -5.01
N TRP A 76 12.17 -16.55 -4.57
CA TRP A 76 12.11 -17.98 -4.88
C TRP A 76 12.01 -18.27 -6.40
N TYR A 77 11.25 -17.46 -7.13
CA TYR A 77 11.12 -17.57 -8.58
C TYR A 77 12.47 -17.36 -9.30
N ILE A 78 13.23 -16.32 -8.93
CA ILE A 78 14.54 -16.04 -9.51
C ILE A 78 15.52 -17.18 -9.23
N GLU A 79 15.55 -17.69 -7.99
CA GLU A 79 16.43 -18.81 -7.62
C GLU A 79 16.17 -20.03 -8.50
N SER A 80 14.89 -20.30 -8.81
CA SER A 80 14.49 -21.37 -9.73
C SER A 80 14.84 -21.07 -11.19
N PHE A 81 14.86 -19.79 -11.59
CA PHE A 81 15.11 -19.32 -12.97
C PHE A 81 16.60 -19.20 -13.35
N GLY A 82 17.52 -19.36 -12.39
CA GLY A 82 18.97 -19.19 -12.60
C GLY A 82 19.58 -20.00 -13.76
N ASN A 83 18.94 -21.07 -14.18
CA ASN A 83 19.39 -21.90 -15.31
C ASN A 83 19.01 -21.34 -16.70
N MET A 84 17.98 -20.48 -16.82
CA MET A 84 17.56 -19.87 -18.10
C MET A 84 18.35 -18.59 -18.46
N SER A 85 19.06 -18.01 -17.49
CA SER A 85 19.97 -16.87 -17.69
C SER A 85 21.05 -17.14 -18.74
N LYS A 86 21.50 -18.40 -18.87
CA LYS A 86 22.57 -18.79 -19.81
C LYS A 86 22.17 -18.65 -21.29
N THR A 87 20.89 -18.74 -21.62
CA THR A 87 20.41 -18.73 -23.01
C THR A 87 19.87 -17.35 -23.43
N TYR A 88 19.23 -16.63 -22.50
CA TYR A 88 18.55 -15.35 -22.79
C TYR A 88 19.25 -14.11 -22.21
N GLY A 89 20.36 -14.30 -21.49
CA GLY A 89 21.29 -13.23 -21.08
C GLY A 89 20.60 -12.00 -20.48
N GLY A 90 20.98 -10.81 -20.93
CA GLY A 90 20.47 -9.52 -20.42
C GLY A 90 18.97 -9.28 -20.63
N VAL A 91 18.33 -9.92 -21.62
CA VAL A 91 16.88 -9.78 -21.85
C VAL A 91 16.09 -10.40 -20.70
N ALA A 92 16.55 -11.55 -20.18
CA ALA A 92 15.93 -12.18 -19.02
C ALA A 92 15.97 -11.26 -17.78
N ALA A 93 17.07 -10.52 -17.59
CA ALA A 93 17.18 -9.57 -16.47
C ALA A 93 16.15 -8.44 -16.55
N ILE A 94 15.89 -7.91 -17.75
CA ILE A 94 14.88 -6.86 -17.97
C ILE A 94 13.48 -7.40 -17.68
N VAL A 95 13.15 -8.59 -18.17
CA VAL A 95 11.83 -9.22 -17.94
C VAL A 95 11.60 -9.47 -16.46
N VAL A 96 12.61 -9.97 -15.75
CA VAL A 96 12.58 -10.17 -14.30
C VAL A 96 12.34 -8.85 -13.57
N LEU A 97 13.04 -7.78 -13.96
CA LEU A 97 12.83 -6.45 -13.39
C LEU A 97 11.42 -5.91 -13.68
N MET A 98 10.91 -6.08 -14.90
CA MET A 98 9.54 -5.68 -15.25
C MET A 98 8.50 -6.45 -14.44
N LEU A 99 8.71 -7.75 -14.22
CA LEU A 99 7.82 -8.56 -13.38
C LEU A 99 7.83 -8.06 -11.93
N TRP A 100 9.00 -7.69 -11.40
CA TRP A 100 9.09 -7.09 -10.08
C TRP A 100 8.31 -5.78 -9.97
N PHE A 101 8.48 -4.89 -10.96
CA PHE A 101 7.72 -3.64 -11.01
C PHE A 101 6.23 -3.87 -11.17
N PHE A 102 5.83 -4.87 -11.95
CA PHE A 102 4.44 -5.26 -12.10
C PHE A 102 3.84 -5.71 -10.76
N ILE A 103 4.49 -6.62 -10.04
CA ILE A 103 4.05 -7.07 -8.70
C ILE A 103 3.94 -5.89 -7.73
N THR A 104 4.94 -5.01 -7.75
CA THR A 104 4.95 -3.82 -6.89
C THR A 104 3.82 -2.86 -7.22
N ALA A 105 3.63 -2.52 -8.50
CA ALA A 105 2.57 -1.64 -8.95
C ALA A 105 1.19 -2.23 -8.64
N PHE A 106 1.01 -3.53 -8.88
CA PHE A 106 -0.22 -4.24 -8.57
C PHE A 106 -0.57 -4.18 -7.07
N ALA A 107 0.39 -4.46 -6.19
CA ALA A 107 0.19 -4.38 -4.74
C ALA A 107 -0.21 -2.96 -4.29
N ILE A 108 0.45 -1.93 -4.84
CA ILE A 108 0.17 -0.53 -4.55
C ILE A 108 -1.23 -0.13 -5.02
N LEU A 109 -1.59 -0.45 -6.27
CA LEU A 109 -2.87 -0.09 -6.86
C LEU A 109 -4.03 -0.81 -6.15
N LEU A 110 -3.86 -2.09 -5.84
CA LEU A 110 -4.87 -2.86 -5.13
C LEU A 110 -5.12 -2.32 -3.72
N GLY A 111 -4.06 -1.93 -2.99
CA GLY A 111 -4.23 -1.28 -1.69
C GLY A 111 -4.89 0.09 -1.79
N ALA A 112 -4.62 0.85 -2.86
CA ALA A 112 -5.28 2.14 -3.11
C ALA A 112 -6.79 1.95 -3.38
N GLU A 113 -7.15 0.95 -4.17
CA GLU A 113 -8.54 0.58 -4.47
C GLU A 113 -9.29 0.18 -3.19
N ILE A 114 -8.69 -0.67 -2.36
CA ILE A 114 -9.26 -1.06 -1.06
C ILE A 114 -9.46 0.17 -0.17
N ASN A 115 -8.53 1.11 -0.19
CA ASN A 115 -8.66 2.34 0.58
C ASN A 115 -9.81 3.22 0.07
N ALA A 116 -9.96 3.33 -1.26
CA ALA A 116 -11.05 4.07 -1.90
C ALA A 116 -12.42 3.44 -1.59
N GLU A 117 -12.54 2.12 -1.69
CA GLU A 117 -13.78 1.39 -1.39
C GLU A 117 -14.12 1.43 0.11
N SER A 118 -13.12 1.33 0.98
CA SER A 118 -13.33 1.48 2.43
C SER A 118 -13.87 2.87 2.79
N GLU A 119 -13.43 3.91 2.09
CA GLU A 119 -13.96 5.26 2.24
C GLU A 119 -15.40 5.36 1.70
N HIS A 120 -15.69 4.73 0.56
CA HIS A 120 -17.01 4.71 -0.08
C HIS A 120 -18.08 3.99 0.76
N GLN A 121 -17.73 2.87 1.41
CA GLN A 121 -18.66 2.09 2.25
C GLN A 121 -18.92 2.72 3.63
N THR A 122 -18.13 3.71 4.03
CA THR A 122 -18.32 4.37 5.32
C THR A 122 -19.26 5.56 5.15
N ALA A 123 -20.53 5.43 5.53
CA ALA A 123 -21.51 6.53 5.59
C ALA A 123 -21.15 7.67 6.56
N ARG A 124 -19.98 7.62 7.22
CA ARG A 124 -19.45 8.68 8.07
C ARG A 124 -18.55 9.59 7.25
N ASP A 125 -18.82 10.88 7.37
CA ASP A 125 -17.98 11.93 6.81
C ASP A 125 -16.52 11.76 7.30
N SER A 126 -15.64 11.32 6.41
CA SER A 126 -14.21 11.14 6.67
C SER A 126 -13.40 12.36 6.22
N THR A 127 -14.06 13.41 5.72
CA THR A 127 -13.43 14.65 5.28
C THR A 127 -13.13 15.57 6.46
N ILE A 128 -12.12 16.44 6.30
CA ILE A 128 -11.75 17.42 7.33
C ILE A 128 -12.74 18.59 7.28
N GLY A 129 -13.52 18.77 8.35
CA GLY A 129 -14.47 19.88 8.51
C GLY A 129 -15.65 19.52 9.42
N PRO A 130 -16.55 20.47 9.72
CA PRO A 130 -17.81 20.17 10.40
C PRO A 130 -18.67 19.24 9.53
N GLU A 131 -19.32 18.25 10.15
CA GLU A 131 -20.19 17.27 9.48
C GLU A 131 -21.30 18.00 8.73
N LYS A 132 -21.29 17.93 7.39
CA LYS A 132 -22.29 18.60 6.55
C LYS A 132 -23.39 17.62 6.15
N PRO A 133 -24.66 18.05 6.07
CA PRO A 133 -25.74 17.22 5.52
C PRO A 133 -25.44 16.74 4.10
N ILE A 134 -26.04 15.61 3.70
CA ILE A 134 -26.05 15.15 2.30
C ILE A 134 -26.52 16.29 1.38
N GLY A 135 -25.80 16.55 0.29
CA GLY A 135 -26.09 17.61 -0.68
C GLY A 135 -25.25 18.88 -0.51
N GLN A 136 -24.59 19.07 0.65
CA GLN A 136 -23.77 20.26 0.93
C GLN A 136 -22.27 19.95 1.07
N ARG A 137 -21.85 18.71 0.77
CA ARG A 137 -20.46 18.25 0.94
C ARG A 137 -19.57 18.68 -0.23
N GLY A 138 -20.17 18.98 -1.40
CA GLY A 138 -19.46 19.53 -2.56
C GLY A 138 -18.63 18.49 -3.29
N ALA A 139 -18.98 17.21 -3.13
CA ALA A 139 -18.37 16.08 -3.81
C ALA A 139 -19.50 15.18 -4.32
N TRP A 140 -19.57 15.00 -5.64
CA TRP A 140 -20.70 14.34 -6.32
C TRP A 140 -21.05 12.97 -5.73
N HIS A 141 -20.05 12.15 -5.40
CA HIS A 141 -20.25 10.84 -4.75
C HIS A 141 -20.60 10.89 -3.27
N ALA A 142 -20.26 11.96 -2.54
CA ALA A 142 -20.65 12.13 -1.14
C ALA A 142 -22.09 12.66 -1.00
N ASP A 143 -22.58 13.35 -2.04
CA ASP A 143 -23.91 13.95 -2.08
C ASP A 143 -24.98 13.03 -2.72
N HIS A 144 -24.58 11.96 -3.41
CA HIS A 144 -25.50 10.98 -4.02
C HIS A 144 -25.24 9.57 -3.50
N VAL A 145 -25.96 9.16 -2.45
CA VAL A 145 -26.00 7.77 -1.98
C VAL A 145 -27.14 7.01 -2.63
N ALA A 146 -26.89 5.75 -3.03
CA ALA A 146 -27.83 4.91 -3.78
C ALA A 146 -29.16 4.60 -3.04
N GLY A 147 -29.31 5.01 -1.77
CA GLY A 147 -30.49 4.76 -0.95
C GLY A 147 -31.48 5.92 -0.79
N LEU A 148 -31.20 7.14 -1.28
CA LEU A 148 -32.07 8.32 -1.05
C LEU A 148 -32.56 9.02 -2.34
N SER A 149 -32.30 8.46 -3.51
CA SER A 149 -32.70 9.05 -4.81
C SER A 149 -34.21 8.87 -5.13
N GLY A 150 -35.08 8.74 -4.13
CA GLY A 150 -36.44 8.19 -4.30
C GLY A 150 -37.61 8.97 -3.73
N GLY A 151 -37.43 10.19 -3.22
CA GLY A 151 -38.53 11.06 -2.78
C GLY A 151 -37.96 12.42 -2.40
N ASP A 152 -38.55 13.55 -2.71
CA ASP A 152 -39.90 13.88 -3.12
C ASP A 152 -39.77 15.17 -3.94
N GLY A 153 -40.55 15.27 -5.02
CA GLY A 153 -40.64 16.46 -5.85
C GLY A 153 -42.09 16.92 -5.96
N ARG A 154 -42.96 16.51 -5.03
CA ARG A 154 -44.41 16.72 -5.09
C ARG A 154 -44.95 17.61 -3.98
N ASP A 155 -44.07 18.21 -3.20
CA ASP A 155 -44.38 18.99 -2.00
C ASP A 155 -44.22 20.51 -2.19
N LEU A 156 -44.04 20.97 -3.44
CA LEU A 156 -44.02 22.41 -3.79
C LEU A 156 -45.28 22.90 -4.52
N GLU A 157 -46.33 22.08 -4.63
CA GLU A 157 -47.63 22.47 -5.19
C GLU A 157 -48.77 22.25 -4.18
N SER A 158 -48.83 23.08 -3.13
CA SER A 158 -50.07 23.29 -2.35
C SER A 158 -50.11 24.67 -1.72
#